data_AF-A0A846AU97-F1
#
_entry.id   AF-A0A846AU97-F1
#
_cell.length_a   1.000
_cell.length_b   1.000
_cell.length_c   1.000
_cell.angle_alpha   90.00
_cell.angle_beta   90.00
_cell.angle_gamma   90.00
#
_symmetry.space_group_name_H-M   'P 1'
#
loop_
_entity.id
_entity.type
_entity.pdbx_description
1 polymer ?
#
loop_
_entity_poly.entity_id
_entity_poly.type
_entity_poly.pdbx_seq_one_letter_code
_entity_poly.pdbx_strand_id
1 'polypeptide(L)' 'MVLLSATDRRCRIYNPAENYRVIFESDNYDDAQFWLLEDEYELLEGRLNASELI' A
#
# COMPACT_ATOMS: atom_id res chain seq x y z
N MET A 1 0.37 -7.60 2.36
CA MET A 1 1.02 -6.64 1.43
C MET A 1 1.03 -5.25 2.07
N VAL A 2 1.83 -4.29 1.59
CA VAL A 2 1.90 -2.93 2.17
C VAL A 2 1.53 -1.89 1.11
N LEU A 3 0.57 -1.01 1.42
CA LEU A 3 0.24 0.16 0.61
C LEU A 3 1.04 1.37 1.07
N LEU A 4 1.76 2.00 0.14
CA LEU A 4 2.45 3.25 0.39
C LEU A 4 1.89 4.32 -0.56
N SER A 5 1.38 5.41 -0.01
CA SER A 5 1.09 6.63 -0.76
C SER A 5 2.18 7.67 -0.48
N ALA A 6 2.77 8.21 -1.54
CA ALA A 6 3.80 9.24 -1.45
C ALA A 6 3.26 10.61 -1.90
N THR A 7 4.02 11.67 -1.64
CA THR A 7 3.70 13.06 -2.01
C THR A 7 3.53 13.28 -3.51
N ASP A 8 3.98 12.34 -4.33
CA ASP A 8 3.81 12.31 -5.78
C ASP A 8 2.41 11.83 -6.22
N ARG A 9 1.47 11.69 -5.28
CA ARG A 9 0.10 11.17 -5.47
C ARG A 9 0.03 9.71 -5.94
N ARG A 10 1.16 9.01 -6.02
CA ARG A 10 1.19 7.61 -6.42
C ARG A 10 1.06 6.71 -5.21
N CYS A 11 0.22 5.70 -5.38
CA CYS A 11 -0.02 4.61 -4.46
C CYS A 11 0.67 3.37 -5.01
N ARG A 12 1.51 2.73 -4.20
CA ARG A 12 2.26 1.53 -4.58
C ARG A 12 2.00 0.42 -3.60
N ILE A 13 1.80 -0.78 -4.12
CA ILE A 13 1.65 -1.99 -3.32
C ILE A 13 2.94 -2.80 -3.39
N TYR A 14 3.47 -3.09 -2.22
CA TYR A 14 4.70 -3.84 -2.04
C TYR A 14 4.40 -5.24 -1.51
N ASN A 15 5.09 -6.24 -2.06
CA ASN A 15 5.05 -7.60 -1.56
C ASN A 15 6.28 -7.91 -0.68
N PRO A 16 6.13 -8.05 0.65
CA PRO A 16 7.25 -8.40 1.53
C PRO A 16 7.87 -9.76 1.22
N ALA A 17 7.09 -10.72 0.69
CA ALA A 17 7.59 -12.04 0.31
C ALA A 17 8.53 -11.99 -0.91
N GLU A 18 8.44 -10.92 -1.72
CA GLU A 18 9.30 -10.68 -2.87
C GLU A 18 10.29 -9.53 -2.63
N ASN A 19 10.84 -9.43 -1.41
CA ASN A 19 11.83 -8.41 -1.04
C ASN A 19 11.32 -6.97 -1.25
N TYR A 20 10.05 -6.71 -0.89
CA TYR A 20 9.39 -5.41 -1.09
C TYR A 20 9.44 -4.95 -2.56
N ARG A 21 9.17 -5.86 -3.49
CA ARG A 21 8.96 -5.51 -4.89
C ARG A 21 7.60 -4.80 -5.06
N VAL A 22 7.56 -3.78 -5.91
CA VAL A 22 6.30 -3.17 -6.37
C VAL A 22 5.59 -4.15 -7.30
N ILE A 23 4.38 -4.53 -6.93
CA ILE A 23 3.53 -5.44 -7.70
C ILE A 23 2.31 -4.74 -8.30
N PHE A 24 2.00 -3.53 -7.82
CA PHE A 24 0.95 -2.67 -8.35
C PHE A 24 1.25 -1.19 -8.07
N GLU A 25 0.89 -0.32 -8.99
CA GLU A 25 0.98 1.14 -8.86
C GLU A 25 -0.30 1.77 -9.43
N SER A 26 -0.84 2.77 -8.74
CA SER A 26 -1.96 3.60 -9.21
C SER A 26 -1.81 5.04 -8.72
N ASP A 27 -2.36 5.98 -9.48
CA ASP A 27 -2.47 7.40 -9.08
C ASP A 27 -3.68 7.66 -8.16
N ASN A 28 -4.49 6.63 -7.89
CA ASN A 28 -5.68 6.69 -7.04
C ASN A 28 -5.56 5.72 -5.86
N TYR A 29 -5.80 6.24 -4.66
CA TYR A 29 -5.81 5.45 -3.43
C TYR A 29 -6.91 4.40 -3.44
N ASP A 30 -8.10 4.74 -3.93
CA ASP A 30 -9.25 3.83 -3.92
C ASP A 30 -8.95 2.60 -4.78
N ASP A 31 -8.37 2.79 -5.98
CA ASP A 31 -8.01 1.68 -6.87
C ASP A 31 -6.96 0.76 -6.23
N ALA A 32 -5.95 1.33 -5.59
CA ALA A 32 -4.93 0.55 -4.88
C ALA A 32 -5.48 -0.13 -3.63
N GLN A 33 -6.44 0.48 -2.94
CA GLN A 33 -7.14 -0.13 -1.81
C GLN A 33 -8.02 -1.30 -2.27
N PHE A 34 -8.81 -1.13 -3.33
CA PHE A 34 -9.64 -2.19 -3.89
C PHE A 34 -8.80 -3.39 -4.32
N TRP A 35 -7.67 -3.15 -4.98
CA TRP A 35 -6.74 -4.22 -5.36
C TRP A 35 -6.30 -5.07 -4.15
N LEU A 36 -6.05 -4.45 -2.99
CA LEU A 36 -5.68 -5.20 -1.77
C LEU A 36 -6.84 -6.05 -1.23
N LEU A 37 -8.06 -5.54 -1.33
CA LEU A 37 -9.26 -6.19 -0.81
C LEU A 37 -9.68 -7.40 -1.66
N GLU A 38 -9.25 -7.48 -2.92
CA GLU A 38 -9.53 -8.62 -3.81
C GLU A 38 -8.91 -9.94 -3.31
N ASP A 39 -7.80 -9.88 -2.58
CA ASP A 39 -7.06 -11.04 -2.04
C ASP A 39 -7.39 -11.34 -0.55
N GLU A 40 -8.58 -10.95 -0.06
CA GLU A 40 -9.02 -11.15 1.33
C GLU A 40 -8.17 -10.45 2.41
N TYR A 41 -7.36 -9.44 2.04
CA TYR A 41 -6.62 -8.69 3.05
C TYR A 41 -7.56 -7.84 3.90
N GLU A 42 -7.50 -8.04 5.22
CA GLU A 42 -8.15 -7.13 6.15
C GLU A 42 -7.42 -5.78 6.18
N LEU A 43 -8.20 -4.70 6.11
CA LEU A 43 -7.68 -3.37 6.36
C LEU A 43 -7.29 -3.29 7.84
N LEU A 44 -5.98 -3.18 8.11
CA LEU A 44 -5.53 -2.87 9.47
C LEU A 44 -6.05 -1.47 9.82
N GLU A 45 -6.84 -1.38 10.90
CA GLU A 45 -7.31 -0.08 11.41
C GLU A 45 -6.10 0.71 11.93
N GLY A 46 -5.60 1.64 11.10
CA GLY A 46 -4.51 2.52 11.47
C GLY A 46 -3.80 3.08 10.26
N ARG A 47 -3.59 4.40 10.23
CA ARG A 47 -2.66 5.05 9.30
C ARG A 47 -1.37 5.30 10.06
N LEU A 48 -0.29 4.68 9.62
CA LEU A 48 1.04 4.92 10.17
C LEU A 48 1.72 6.00 9.33
N ASN A 49 2.13 7.11 9.93
CA ASN A 49 2.99 8.04 9.21
C ASN A 49 4.42 7.48 9.21
N ALA A 50 5.09 7.56 8.07
CA ALA A 50 6.48 7.11 7.95
C ALA A 50 7.42 7.83 8.95
N SER A 51 7.07 9.05 9.37
CA SER A 51 7.79 9.80 10.41
C SER A 51 7.69 9.21 11.82
N GLU A 52 6.77 8.27 12.06
CA GLU A 52 6.54 7.62 13.36
C GLU A 52 7.33 6.30 13.50
N LEU A 53 7.92 5.79 12.41
CA LEU A 53 8.89 4.69 12.41
C LEU A 53 10.29 5.25 12.70
N ILE A 54 10.59 5.51 13.97
CA ILE A 54 11.90 5.95 14.45
C ILE A 54 12.66 4.75 15.05
#